data_AF-A0A7X1I117-F1
#
_entry.id   AF-A0A7X1I117-F1
#
_cell.length_a   1.000
_cell.length_b   1.000
_cell.length_c   1.000
_cell.angle_alpha   90.00
_cell.angle_beta   90.00
_cell.angle_gamma   90.00
#
_symmetry.space_group_name_H-M   'P 1'
#
loop_
_entity.id
_entity.type
_entity.pdbx_description
1 polymer ?
#
loop_
_entity_poly.entity_id
_entity_poly.type
_entity_poly.pdbx_seq_one_letter_code
_entity_poly.pdbx_strand_id
1 'polypeptide(L)'
;MTLLGLVQHMAEVERNWFQRVFAGQDVPPVFGEGNADGFALQPVRGLDEAMTVWQAEIARGRELTAGASWDDSGRLSEQEAGHVGDQGVSLRWIMVRMIEEYARHNGHADLIREQIDGVTGA
;
A
#
# COMPACT_ATOMS: atom_id res chain seq x y z
N MET A 1 -8.28 -10.28 9.39
CA MET A 1 -8.31 -9.43 8.17
C MET A 1 -9.76 -9.07 7.87
N THR A 2 -10.06 -7.81 7.56
CA THR A 2 -11.41 -7.30 7.25
C THR A 2 -11.36 -6.42 6.00
N LEU A 3 -12.50 -6.11 5.36
CA LEU A 3 -12.55 -5.18 4.22
C LEU A 3 -12.01 -3.80 4.59
N LEU A 4 -12.40 -3.26 5.76
CA LEU A 4 -11.87 -1.99 6.25
C LEU A 4 -10.35 -2.03 6.48
N GLY A 5 -9.86 -3.13 7.06
CA GLY A 5 -8.43 -3.33 7.28
C GLY A 5 -7.64 -3.45 5.99
N LEU A 6 -8.24 -4.01 4.92
CA LEU A 6 -7.61 -4.07 3.60
C LEU A 6 -7.46 -2.67 2.97
N VAL A 7 -8.47 -1.79 3.09
CA VAL A 7 -8.35 -0.41 2.60
C VAL A 7 -7.27 0.36 3.36
N GLN A 8 -7.21 0.19 4.69
CA GLN A 8 -6.15 0.79 5.50
C GLN A 8 -4.76 0.25 5.12
N HIS A 9 -4.63 -1.07 4.96
CA HIS A 9 -3.40 -1.68 4.48
C HIS A 9 -2.96 -1.11 3.12
N MET A 10 -3.88 -0.97 2.16
CA MET A 10 -3.53 -0.42 0.85
C MET A 10 -3.06 1.04 0.90
N ALA A 11 -3.57 1.86 1.82
CA ALA A 11 -3.03 3.20 2.03
C ALA A 11 -1.59 3.17 2.54
N GLU A 12 -1.27 2.26 3.45
CA GLU A 12 0.09 2.07 3.96
C GLU A 12 1.05 1.56 2.87
N VAL A 13 0.59 0.63 2.02
CA VAL A 13 1.34 0.11 0.87
C VAL A 13 1.69 1.25 -0.10
N GLU A 14 0.73 2.10 -0.45
CA GLU A 14 0.94 3.29 -1.29
C GLU A 14 1.98 4.24 -0.69
N ARG A 15 1.86 4.55 0.61
CA ARG A 15 2.83 5.40 1.32
C ARG A 15 4.23 4.79 1.30
N ASN A 16 4.34 3.50 1.61
CA ASN A 16 5.63 2.83 1.70
C ASN A 16 6.36 2.89 0.35
N TRP A 17 5.70 2.47 -0.72
CA TRP A 17 6.36 2.36 -2.02
C TRP A 17 6.69 3.72 -2.65
N PHE A 18 5.78 4.70 -2.58
CA PHE A 18 5.99 5.96 -3.28
C PHE A 18 6.69 7.02 -2.44
N GLN A 19 6.37 7.12 -1.14
CA GLN A 19 7.00 8.13 -0.28
C GLN A 19 8.29 7.62 0.33
N ARG A 20 8.28 6.45 0.99
CA ARG A 20 9.47 5.96 1.70
C ARG A 20 10.51 5.38 0.75
N VAL A 21 10.10 4.48 -0.14
CA VAL A 21 11.03 3.78 -1.04
C VAL A 21 11.43 4.66 -2.22
N PHE A 22 10.46 5.10 -3.03
CA PHE A 22 10.76 5.86 -4.25
C PHE A 22 11.29 7.27 -3.95
N ALA A 23 10.57 8.05 -3.15
CA ALA A 23 10.96 9.43 -2.85
C ALA A 23 11.95 9.57 -1.67
N GLY A 24 12.27 8.48 -0.96
CA GLY A 24 13.23 8.50 0.15
C GLY A 24 12.78 9.33 1.35
N GLN A 25 11.48 9.55 1.53
CA GLN A 25 10.93 10.39 2.59
C GLN A 25 10.81 9.62 3.90
N ASP A 26 11.19 10.27 5.00
CA ASP A 26 10.95 9.77 6.35
C ASP A 26 9.55 10.21 6.82
N VAL A 27 8.56 9.35 6.56
CA VAL A 27 7.15 9.59 6.92
C VAL A 27 6.63 8.46 7.81
N PRO A 28 5.85 8.77 8.87
CA PRO A 28 5.37 7.75 9.80
C PRO A 28 4.34 6.82 9.13
N PRO A 29 3.99 5.69 9.76
CA PRO A 29 2.84 4.87 9.35
C PRO A 29 1.57 5.71 9.25
N VAL A 30 0.76 5.45 8.22
CA VAL A 30 -0.51 6.13 7.92
C VAL A 30 -1.43 6.12 9.14
N PHE A 31 -1.46 5.00 9.86
CA PHE A 31 -2.43 4.76 10.92
C PHE A 31 -1.83 4.67 12.32
N GLY A 32 -0.62 5.21 12.50
CA GLY A 32 0.11 5.31 13.77
C GLY A 32 1.16 4.21 13.97
N GLU A 33 2.13 4.46 14.84
CA GLU A 33 3.33 3.61 15.02
C GLU A 33 3.03 2.15 15.43
N GLY A 34 1.90 1.91 16.12
CA GLY A 34 1.45 0.56 16.47
C GLY A 34 0.71 -0.19 15.37
N ASN A 35 0.57 0.40 14.18
CA ASN A 35 -0.18 -0.16 13.05
C ASN A 35 0.61 -0.02 11.74
N ALA A 36 1.86 -0.46 11.77
CA ALA A 36 2.79 -0.33 10.64
C ALA A 36 2.35 -1.11 9.38
N ASP A 37 1.48 -2.11 9.51
CA ASP A 37 0.90 -2.85 8.39
C ASP A 37 -0.48 -2.33 7.97
N GLY A 38 -1.08 -1.39 8.70
CA GLY A 38 -2.40 -0.84 8.41
C GLY A 38 -3.58 -1.78 8.70
N PHE A 39 -3.39 -3.03 9.15
CA PHE A 39 -4.50 -3.95 9.36
C PHE A 39 -5.25 -3.73 10.68
N ALA A 40 -4.62 -3.14 11.69
CA ALA A 40 -5.22 -2.96 13.00
C ALA A 40 -6.32 -1.89 12.98
N LEU A 41 -7.53 -2.31 13.38
CA LEU A 41 -8.69 -1.45 13.43
C LEU A 41 -8.73 -0.64 14.73
N GLN A 42 -9.26 0.58 14.64
CA GLN A 42 -9.64 1.36 15.82
C GLN A 42 -11.13 1.69 15.74
N PRO A 43 -11.88 1.63 16.86
CA PRO A 43 -13.33 1.85 16.86
C PRO A 43 -13.78 3.21 16.30
N VAL A 44 -12.89 4.20 16.31
CA VAL A 44 -13.18 5.56 15.87
C VAL A 44 -13.04 5.77 14.37
N ARG A 45 -12.41 4.83 13.63
CA ARG A 45 -12.16 4.96 12.19
C ARG A 45 -13.19 4.21 11.37
N GLY A 46 -13.89 4.94 10.52
CA GLY A 46 -14.88 4.40 9.59
C GLY A 46 -14.32 4.15 8.19
N LEU A 47 -15.16 3.62 7.31
CA LEU A 47 -14.81 3.35 5.91
C LEU A 47 -14.51 4.64 5.14
N ASP A 48 -15.31 5.68 5.31
CA ASP A 48 -15.14 6.94 4.56
C ASP A 48 -13.78 7.60 4.82
N GLU A 49 -13.33 7.56 6.08
CA GLU A 49 -12.00 8.05 6.47
C GLU A 49 -10.91 7.19 5.82
N ALA A 50 -11.00 5.86 5.91
CA ALA A 50 -10.01 4.97 5.32
C ALA A 50 -9.91 5.13 3.80
N MET A 51 -11.06 5.29 3.11
CA MET A 51 -11.12 5.55 1.68
C MET A 51 -10.51 6.91 1.31
N THR A 52 -10.80 7.95 2.08
CA THR A 52 -10.24 9.29 1.88
C THR A 52 -8.72 9.28 2.01
N VAL A 53 -8.21 8.62 3.06
CA VAL A 53 -6.77 8.49 3.30
C VAL A 53 -6.12 7.69 2.17
N TRP A 54 -6.67 6.53 1.80
CA TRP A 54 -6.16 5.72 0.70
C TRP A 54 -6.07 6.49 -0.62
N GLN A 55 -7.12 7.24 -0.98
CA GLN A 55 -7.11 8.08 -2.19
C GLN A 55 -6.08 9.20 -2.13
N ALA A 56 -5.85 9.78 -0.95
CA ALA A 56 -4.82 10.79 -0.75
C ALA A 56 -3.40 10.22 -0.95
N GLU A 57 -3.13 9.00 -0.45
CA GLU A 57 -1.83 8.34 -0.66
C GLU A 57 -1.62 7.98 -2.15
N ILE A 58 -2.67 7.54 -2.86
CA ILE A 58 -2.61 7.35 -4.33
C ILE A 58 -2.27 8.66 -5.05
N ALA A 59 -2.97 9.74 -4.71
CA ALA A 59 -2.73 11.04 -5.32
C ALA A 59 -1.28 11.50 -5.07
N ARG A 60 -0.80 11.31 -3.84
CA ARG A 60 0.58 11.63 -3.47
C ARG A 60 1.61 10.81 -4.26
N GLY A 61 1.36 9.50 -4.45
CA GLY A 61 2.22 8.65 -5.27
C GLY A 61 2.30 9.12 -6.72
N ARG A 62 1.17 9.54 -7.29
CA ARG A 62 1.12 10.13 -8.64
C ARG A 62 1.91 11.43 -8.74
N GLU A 63 1.80 12.32 -7.75
CA GLU A 63 2.57 13.56 -7.72
C GLU A 63 4.08 13.30 -7.70
N LEU A 64 4.53 12.36 -6.86
CA LEU A 64 5.95 12.03 -6.70
C LEU A 64 6.56 11.39 -7.94
N THR A 65 5.73 10.77 -8.78
CA THR A 65 6.18 10.03 -9.98
C THR A 65 5.89 10.76 -11.30
N ALA A 66 5.20 11.89 -11.29
CA ALA A 66 4.68 12.56 -12.49
C ALA A 66 5.75 12.95 -13.54
N GLY A 67 7.00 13.14 -13.13
CA GLY A 67 8.12 13.48 -14.02
C GLY A 67 9.26 12.47 -14.00
N ALA A 68 9.08 11.34 -13.33
CA ALA A 68 10.13 10.33 -13.16
C ALA A 68 10.30 9.46 -14.42
N SER A 69 11.53 9.03 -14.65
CA SER A 69 11.81 7.93 -15.57
C SER A 69 11.43 6.60 -14.94
N TRP A 70 11.04 5.64 -15.77
CA TRP A 70 10.81 4.26 -15.34
C TRP A 70 12.06 3.58 -14.73
N ASP A 71 13.24 4.07 -15.09
CA ASP A 71 14.53 3.56 -14.61
C ASP A 71 15.05 4.29 -13.37
N ASP A 72 14.38 5.38 -12.96
CA ASP A 72 14.71 6.05 -11.70
C ASP A 72 14.51 5.08 -10.55
N SER A 73 15.46 5.09 -9.60
CA SER A 73 15.54 4.08 -8.55
C SER A 73 15.28 4.67 -7.19
N GLY A 74 14.39 4.02 -6.45
CA GLY A 74 14.21 4.19 -5.01
C GLY A 74 15.12 3.27 -4.22
N ARG A 75 15.09 3.43 -2.89
CA ARG A 75 15.89 2.62 -1.97
C ARG A 75 15.00 1.91 -0.95
N LEU A 76 15.17 0.61 -0.85
CA LEU A 76 14.52 -0.22 0.16
C LEU A 76 15.12 0.03 1.54
N SER A 77 14.32 -0.17 2.60
CA SER A 77 14.88 -0.30 3.96
C SER A 77 15.81 -1.51 4.05
N GLU A 78 16.69 -1.55 5.06
CA GLU A 78 17.58 -2.70 5.27
C GLU A 78 16.80 -4.03 5.43
N GLN A 79 15.65 -3.97 6.10
CA GLN A 79 14.78 -5.12 6.29
C GLN A 79 14.20 -5.62 4.96
N GLU A 80 13.68 -4.72 4.12
CA GLU A 80 13.11 -5.08 2.82
C GLU A 80 14.19 -5.56 1.85
N ALA A 81 15.35 -4.92 1.85
CA ALA A 81 16.49 -5.33 1.03
C ALA A 81 16.97 -6.75 1.37
N GLY A 82 16.87 -7.17 2.63
CA GLY A 82 17.18 -8.55 3.05
C GLY A 82 16.26 -9.61 2.40
N HIS A 83 15.05 -9.23 1.99
CA HIS A 83 14.11 -10.13 1.30
C HIS A 83 14.27 -10.09 -0.22
N VAL A 84 14.56 -8.92 -0.78
CA VAL A 84 14.67 -8.71 -2.23
C VAL A 84 16.06 -9.08 -2.76
N GLY A 85 17.10 -8.98 -1.92
CA GLY A 85 18.50 -9.25 -2.29
C GLY A 85 19.22 -8.06 -2.94
N ASP A 86 18.57 -6.90 -3.04
CA ASP A 86 19.12 -5.64 -3.54
C ASP A 86 18.57 -4.48 -2.69
N GLN A 87 19.34 -3.39 -2.55
CA GLN A 87 18.87 -2.16 -1.91
C GLN A 87 18.15 -1.22 -2.87
N GLY A 88 18.38 -1.33 -4.18
CA GLY A 88 17.80 -0.47 -5.19
C GLY A 88 16.65 -1.14 -5.93
N VAL A 89 15.56 -0.39 -6.14
CA VAL A 89 14.45 -0.83 -6.99
C VAL A 89 14.02 0.29 -7.92
N SER A 90 13.87 0.00 -9.21
CA SER A 90 13.39 0.99 -10.20
C SER A 90 11.91 1.28 -10.03
N LEU A 91 11.46 2.46 -10.47
CA LEU A 91 10.04 2.81 -10.52
C LEU A 91 9.25 1.77 -11.32
N ARG A 92 9.83 1.23 -12.41
CA ARG A 92 9.24 0.11 -13.16
C ARG A 92 8.96 -1.10 -12.27
N TRP A 93 9.93 -1.48 -11.46
CA TRP A 93 9.78 -2.60 -10.52
C TRP A 93 8.70 -2.30 -9.47
N ILE A 94 8.71 -1.09 -8.90
CA ILE A 94 7.71 -0.63 -7.93
C ILE A 94 6.29 -0.72 -8.52
N MET A 95 6.07 -0.30 -9.77
CA MET A 95 4.74 -0.40 -10.38
C MET A 95 4.26 -1.85 -10.54
N VAL A 96 5.16 -2.76 -10.93
CA VAL A 96 4.81 -4.19 -11.01
C VAL A 96 4.47 -4.73 -9.63
N ARG A 97 5.20 -4.31 -8.59
CA ARG A 97 4.86 -4.65 -7.21
C ARG A 97 3.50 -4.12 -6.79
N MET A 98 3.17 -2.88 -7.11
CA MET A 98 1.85 -2.33 -6.80
C MET A 98 0.73 -3.16 -7.45
N ILE A 99 0.91 -3.61 -8.70
CA ILE A 99 -0.05 -4.50 -9.35
C ILE A 99 -0.19 -5.83 -8.59
N GLU A 100 0.92 -6.44 -8.16
CA GLU A 100 0.88 -7.67 -7.34
C GLU A 100 0.20 -7.45 -5.99
N GLU A 101 0.49 -6.34 -5.29
CA GLU A 101 -0.14 -6.01 -4.02
C GLU A 101 -1.67 -5.88 -4.20
N TYR A 102 -2.13 -5.07 -5.15
CA TYR A 102 -3.56 -4.91 -5.43
C TYR A 102 -4.21 -6.23 -5.85
N ALA A 103 -3.59 -7.02 -6.73
CA ALA A 103 -4.14 -8.31 -7.15
C ALA A 103 -4.28 -9.29 -5.98
N ARG A 104 -3.26 -9.38 -5.12
CA ARG A 104 -3.26 -10.24 -3.93
C ARG A 104 -4.37 -9.83 -2.96
N HIS A 105 -4.48 -8.53 -2.66
CA HIS A 105 -5.45 -8.02 -1.69
C HIS A 105 -6.87 -7.99 -2.22
N ASN A 106 -7.08 -7.85 -3.53
CA ASN A 106 -8.39 -8.06 -4.15
C ASN A 106 -8.86 -9.51 -4.02
N GLY A 107 -7.97 -10.49 -4.15
CA GLY A 107 -8.31 -11.90 -3.88
C GLY A 107 -8.77 -12.14 -2.44
N HIS A 108 -8.11 -11.49 -1.47
CA HIS A 108 -8.58 -11.52 -0.07
C HIS A 108 -9.93 -10.83 0.12
N ALA A 109 -10.15 -9.68 -0.53
CA ALA A 109 -11.41 -8.96 -0.45
C ALA A 109 -12.57 -9.78 -1.00
N ASP A 110 -12.36 -10.50 -2.12
CA ASP A 110 -13.39 -11.34 -2.72
C ASP A 110 -13.80 -12.49 -1.81
N LEU A 111 -12.83 -13.21 -1.23
CA LEU A 111 -13.11 -14.27 -0.25
C LEU A 111 -13.88 -13.76 0.97
N ILE A 112 -13.55 -12.56 1.47
CA ILE A 112 -14.27 -11.97 2.62
C ILE A 112 -15.69 -11.58 2.22
N ARG A 113 -15.87 -10.98 1.04
CA ARG A 113 -17.18 -10.59 0.52
C ARG A 113 -18.08 -11.81 0.31
N GLU A 114 -17.56 -12.86 -0.32
CA GLU A 114 -18.27 -14.14 -0.51
C GLU A 114 -18.77 -14.71 0.82
N GLN A 115 -17.97 -14.63 1.89
CA GLN A 115 -18.41 -15.07 3.23
C GLN A 115 -19.50 -14.19 3.86
N ILE A 116 -19.64 -12.93 3.43
CA ILE A 116 -20.61 -11.97 3.97
C ILE A 116 -21.93 -12.03 3.20
N ASP A 117 -21.88 -12.02 1.87
CA ASP A 117 -23.07 -11.88 1.00
C ASP A 117 -23.33 -13.09 0.09
N GLY A 118 -22.44 -14.09 0.07
CA GLY A 118 -22.57 -15.31 -0.72
C GLY A 118 -22.32 -15.15 -2.22
N VAL A 119 -21.93 -13.95 -2.67
CA VAL A 119 -21.68 -13.68 -4.09
C VAL A 119 -20.19 -13.93 -4.38
N THR A 120 -19.90 -14.88 -5.25
CA THR A 120 -18.54 -15.20 -5.71
C THR A 120 -18.02 -14.17 -6.72
N GLY A 121 -16.71 -14.18 -6.97
CA GLY A 121 -16.00 -13.19 -7.80
C GLY A 121 -16.56 -12.88 -9.19
N ALA A 122 -16.11 -11.73 -9.72
CA ALA A 122 -16.34 -11.22 -11.07
C ALA A 122 -15.00 -10.84 -11.72
#